data_AF-A0A0F5FQR5-F1
#
_entry.id   AF-A0A0F5FQR5-F1
#
_cell.length_a   1.000
_cell.length_b   1.000
_cell.length_c   1.000
_cell.angle_alpha   90.00
_cell.angle_beta   90.00
_cell.angle_gamma   90.00
#
_symmetry.space_group_name_H-M   'P 1'
#
loop_
_entity.id
_entity.type
_entity.pdbx_description
1 polymer ?
#
loop_
_entity_poly.entity_id
_entity_poly.type
_entity_poly.pdbx_seq_one_letter_code
_entity_poly.pdbx_strand_id
1 'polypeptide(L)'
;MTERSALSELAGLVARSPLASSNEAVRRRALNGLVARMAPHSQRRSVGELLSAVLALSARTRRVALPPVAVDIDVFSPDGCRAVELDLGR
;
A
#
# COMPACT_ATOMS: atom_id res chain seq x y z
N MET A 1 -19.52 35.27 6.78
CA MET A 1 -18.71 36.25 6.01
C MET A 1 -17.26 35.79 5.93
N THR A 2 -17.00 34.60 5.38
CA THR A 2 -15.72 33.90 5.63
C THR A 2 -15.08 33.35 4.34
N GLU A 3 -15.86 32.82 3.40
CA GLU A 3 -15.32 32.27 2.14
C GLU A 3 -14.77 33.32 1.18
N ARG A 4 -15.42 34.49 1.06
CA ARG A 4 -14.93 35.59 0.21
C ARG A 4 -13.59 36.16 0.70
N SER A 5 -13.29 36.05 2.01
CA SER A 5 -12.02 36.48 2.58
C SER A 5 -10.89 35.52 2.17
N ALA A 6 -11.12 34.22 2.26
CA ALA A 6 -10.13 33.19 1.92
C ALA A 6 -9.75 33.21 0.42
N LEU A 7 -10.73 33.43 -0.47
CA LEU A 7 -10.46 33.56 -1.91
C LEU A 7 -9.70 34.84 -2.26
N SER A 8 -9.94 35.93 -1.53
CA SER A 8 -9.17 37.16 -1.68
C SER A 8 -7.73 37.03 -1.21
N GLU A 9 -7.48 36.24 -0.15
CA GLU A 9 -6.12 35.93 0.32
C GLU A 9 -5.37 35.01 -0.67
N LEU A 10 -6.06 34.06 -1.29
CA LEU A 10 -5.50 33.21 -2.34
C LEU A 10 -5.07 34.01 -3.58
N ALA A 11 -5.83 35.05 -3.96
CA ALA A 11 -5.48 35.92 -5.08
C ALA A 11 -4.16 36.70 -4.86
N GLY A 12 -3.78 36.96 -3.61
CA GLY A 12 -2.52 37.59 -3.23
C GLY A 12 -1.37 36.60 -2.97
N LEU A 13 -1.61 35.29 -3.12
CA LEU A 13 -0.65 34.27 -2.71
C LEU A 13 0.49 34.16 -3.72
N VAL A 14 1.60 34.84 -3.42
CA VAL A 14 2.86 34.64 -4.12
C VAL A 14 3.47 33.33 -3.64
N ALA A 15 3.45 32.31 -4.50
CA ALA A 15 4.09 31.03 -4.21
C ALA A 15 5.60 31.24 -3.99
N ARG A 16 6.03 31.25 -2.72
CA ARG A 16 7.46 31.32 -2.33
C ARG A 16 8.20 30.00 -2.53
N SER A 17 7.56 29.04 -3.19
CA SER A 17 8.16 27.74 -3.46
C SER A 17 9.34 27.91 -4.42
N PRO A 18 10.47 27.22 -4.19
CA PRO A 18 11.56 27.14 -5.16
C PRO A 18 11.12 26.65 -6.55
N LEU A 19 9.99 25.93 -6.63
CA LEU A 19 9.38 25.49 -7.90
C LEU A 19 8.70 26.62 -8.68
N ALA A 20 8.21 27.64 -7.99
CA ALA A 20 7.55 28.80 -8.58
C ALA A 20 8.54 29.95 -8.88
N SER A 21 9.84 29.71 -8.67
CA SER A 21 10.88 30.69 -8.99
C SER A 21 10.92 30.97 -10.50
N SER A 22 11.06 32.26 -10.87
CA SER A 22 11.32 32.69 -12.25
C SER A 22 12.72 32.28 -12.73
N ASN A 23 13.66 32.04 -11.79
CA ASN A 23 15.00 31.57 -12.10
C ASN A 23 15.00 30.06 -12.39
N GLU A 24 15.33 29.70 -13.63
CA GLU A 24 15.35 28.31 -14.08
C GLU A 24 16.34 27.43 -13.31
N ALA A 25 17.51 27.95 -12.91
CA ALA A 25 18.49 27.18 -12.15
C ALA A 25 17.96 26.77 -10.77
N VAL A 26 17.22 27.66 -10.10
CA VAL A 26 16.58 27.41 -8.80
C VAL A 26 15.48 26.37 -8.95
N ARG A 27 14.62 26.54 -9.96
CA ARG A 27 13.52 25.62 -10.26
C ARG A 27 14.01 24.22 -10.60
N ARG A 28 15.06 24.12 -11.43
CA ARG A 28 15.66 22.84 -11.85
C ARG A 28 16.33 22.11 -10.69
N ARG A 29 17.00 22.83 -9.78
CA ARG A 29 17.56 22.26 -8.56
C ARG A 29 16.46 21.70 -7.64
N ALA A 30 15.37 22.43 -7.46
CA ALA A 30 14.23 22.00 -6.66
C ALA A 30 13.54 20.76 -7.24
N LEU A 31 13.32 20.74 -8.56
CA LEU A 31 12.79 19.58 -9.28
C LEU A 31 13.69 18.36 -9.14
N ASN A 32 14.99 18.50 -9.35
CA ASN A 32 15.94 17.40 -9.21
C ASN A 32 15.95 16.84 -7.78
N GLY A 33 15.84 17.69 -6.76
CA GLY A 33 15.74 17.27 -5.36
C GLY A 33 14.47 16.49 -5.06
N LEU A 34 13.33 16.89 -5.64
CA LEU A 34 12.07 16.15 -5.55
C LEU A 34 12.15 14.80 -6.24
N VAL A 35 12.68 14.77 -7.47
CA VAL A 35 12.90 13.53 -8.22
C VAL A 35 13.84 12.60 -7.46
N ALA A 36 14.93 13.10 -6.88
CA ALA A 36 15.84 12.28 -6.10
C ALA A 36 15.19 11.66 -4.84
N ARG A 37 14.22 12.35 -4.22
CA ARG A 37 13.47 11.86 -3.06
C ARG A 37 12.32 10.92 -3.43
N MET A 38 11.67 11.16 -4.57
CA MET A 38 10.55 10.36 -5.06
C MET A 38 10.98 9.15 -5.87
N ALA A 39 12.13 9.24 -6.53
CA ALA A 39 12.77 8.07 -7.09
C ALA A 39 12.89 7.10 -5.92
N PRO A 40 12.28 5.91 -6.00
CA PRO A 40 12.69 4.84 -5.13
C PRO A 40 14.18 4.80 -5.40
N HIS A 41 14.98 5.17 -4.38
CA HIS A 41 16.41 4.98 -4.50
C HIS A 41 16.52 3.56 -5.03
N SER A 42 17.32 3.35 -6.06
CA SER A 42 17.73 2.03 -6.44
C SER A 42 18.57 1.49 -5.28
N GLN A 43 17.95 1.34 -4.11
CA GLN A 43 18.33 0.52 -3.01
C GLN A 43 18.37 -0.82 -3.70
N ARG A 44 19.59 -1.18 -4.10
CA ARG A 44 19.88 -2.41 -4.81
C ARG A 44 19.22 -3.47 -3.95
N ARG A 45 18.07 -3.96 -4.40
CA ARG A 45 17.28 -4.88 -3.60
C ARG A 45 18.21 -6.02 -3.30
N SER A 46 18.40 -6.31 -2.02
CA SER A 46 19.28 -7.40 -1.67
C SER A 46 18.69 -8.69 -2.27
N VAL A 47 19.54 -9.68 -2.55
CA VAL A 47 19.05 -10.98 -3.03
C VAL A 47 18.01 -11.55 -2.04
N GLY A 48 18.18 -11.31 -0.74
CA GLY A 48 17.22 -11.70 0.28
C GLY A 48 15.85 -11.03 0.14
N GLU A 49 15.79 -9.75 -0.23
CA GLU A 49 14.51 -9.04 -0.48
C GLU A 49 13.80 -9.58 -1.71
N LEU A 50 14.55 -9.90 -2.78
CA LEU A 50 14.00 -10.52 -3.98
C LEU A 50 13.46 -11.92 -3.70
N LEU A 51 14.22 -12.74 -2.97
CA LEU A 51 13.78 -14.06 -2.53
C LEU A 51 12.54 -13.98 -1.65
N SER A 52 12.48 -13.01 -0.73
CA SER A 52 11.32 -12.78 0.12
C SER A 52 10.07 -12.46 -0.69
N ALA A 53 10.19 -11.59 -1.70
CA ALA A 53 9.08 -11.25 -2.60
C ALA A 53 8.61 -12.47 -3.42
N VAL A 54 9.53 -13.27 -3.96
CA VAL A 54 9.19 -14.47 -4.73
C VAL A 54 8.52 -15.53 -3.85
N LEU A 55 9.01 -15.73 -2.63
CA LEU A 55 8.43 -16.66 -1.66
C LEU A 55 7.01 -16.24 -1.26
N ALA A 56 6.81 -14.96 -0.97
CA ALA A 56 5.49 -14.42 -0.66
C ALA A 56 4.51 -14.60 -1.83
N LEU A 57 4.96 -14.33 -3.06
CA LEU A 57 4.16 -14.54 -4.26
C LEU A 57 3.86 -16.03 -4.49
N SER A 58 4.85 -16.90 -4.30
CA SER A 58 4.70 -18.36 -4.45
C SER A 58 3.78 -18.99 -3.40
N ALA A 59 3.78 -18.47 -2.17
CA ALA A 59 2.84 -18.89 -1.13
C ALA A 59 1.41 -18.44 -1.47
N ARG A 60 1.25 -17.22 -2.00
CA ARG A 60 -0.04 -16.70 -2.45
C ARG A 60 -0.58 -17.49 -3.64
N THR A 61 0.24 -17.77 -4.65
CA THR A 61 -0.20 -18.58 -5.80
C THR A 61 -0.52 -20.00 -5.39
N ARG A 62 0.20 -20.61 -4.44
CA ARG A 62 -0.20 -21.91 -3.88
C ARG A 62 -1.58 -21.86 -3.23
N ARG A 63 -1.93 -20.80 -2.50
CA ARG A 63 -3.28 -20.63 -1.93
C ARG A 63 -4.37 -20.40 -2.97
N VAL A 64 -4.03 -19.86 -4.14
CA VAL A 64 -4.99 -19.62 -5.24
C VAL A 64 -5.15 -20.85 -6.15
N ALA A 65 -4.08 -21.63 -6.33
CA ALA A 65 -4.06 -22.77 -7.26
C ALA A 65 -4.41 -24.11 -6.60
N LEU A 66 -4.26 -24.24 -5.28
CA LEU A 66 -4.68 -25.45 -4.58
C LEU A 66 -6.20 -25.39 -4.35
N PRO A 67 -6.93 -26.49 -4.58
CA PRO A 67 -8.33 -26.56 -4.22
C PRO A 67 -8.50 -26.29 -2.72
N PRO A 68 -9.58 -25.61 -2.30
CA PRO A 68 -9.86 -25.38 -0.90
C PRO A 68 -9.93 -26.72 -0.15
N VAL A 69 -9.30 -26.75 1.03
CA VAL A 69 -9.34 -27.92 1.90
C VAL A 69 -10.60 -27.85 2.74
N ALA A 70 -11.50 -28.80 2.56
CA ALA A 70 -12.65 -28.98 3.45
C ALA A 70 -12.20 -29.77 4.69
N VAL A 71 -12.52 -29.26 5.87
CA VAL A 71 -12.25 -29.93 7.15
C VAL A 71 -13.57 -30.10 7.88
N ASP A 72 -14.07 -31.32 7.92
CA ASP A 72 -15.27 -31.66 8.70
C ASP A 72 -14.84 -31.94 10.15
N ILE A 73 -15.38 -31.15 11.08
CA ILE A 73 -15.14 -31.32 12.52
C ILE A 73 -16.46 -31.78 13.17
N ASP A 74 -16.48 -33.06 13.56
CA ASP A 74 -17.63 -33.65 14.22
C ASP A 74 -17.45 -33.59 15.73
N VAL A 75 -18.20 -32.71 16.38
CA VAL A 75 -18.32 -32.70 17.84
C VAL A 75 -19.56 -33.51 18.21
N PHE A 76 -19.43 -34.48 19.11
CA PHE A 76 -20.56 -35.28 19.61
C PHE A 76 -20.94 -34.85 21.02
N SER A 77 -22.24 -34.85 21.32
CA SER A 77 -22.76 -34.66 22.67
C SER A 77 -22.51 -35.91 23.52
N PRO A 78 -22.62 -35.81 24.86
CA PRO A 78 -22.53 -36.97 25.74
C PRO A 78 -23.55 -38.08 25.42
N ASP A 79 -24.67 -37.71 24.79
CA ASP A 79 -25.74 -38.63 24.37
C ASP A 79 -25.48 -39.26 22.98
N GLY A 80 -24.32 -38.96 22.36
CA GLY A 80 -23.89 -39.55 21.09
C GLY A 80 -24.46 -38.87 19.84
N CYS A 81 -25.22 -37.79 19.98
CA CYS A 81 -25.70 -37.00 18.84
C CYS A 81 -24.63 -36.02 18.35
N ARG A 82 -24.61 -35.67 17.05
CA ARG A 82 -23.73 -34.60 16.55
C ARG A 82 -24.15 -33.26 17.17
N ALA A 83 -23.23 -32.63 17.90
CA ALA A 83 -23.44 -31.40 18.66
C ALA A 83 -23.19 -30.12 17.84
N VAL A 84 -22.23 -30.15 16.90
CA VAL A 84 -21.89 -29.00 16.06
C VAL A 84 -21.47 -29.48 14.68
N GLU A 85 -21.93 -28.79 13.63
CA GLU A 85 -21.45 -28.89 12.26
C GLU A 85 -20.80 -27.55 11.89
N LEU A 86 -19.53 -27.57 11.52
CA LEU A 86 -18.74 -26.38 11.18
C LEU A 86 -18.28 -26.46 9.73
N ASP A 87 -18.77 -25.55 8.88
CA ASP A 87 -18.28 -25.34 7.52
C ASP A 87 -17.30 -24.16 7.52
N LEU A 88 -16.01 -24.46 7.32
CA LEU A 88 -14.93 -23.48 7.28
C LEU A 88 -14.27 -23.52 5.90
N GLY A 89 -14.46 -22.46 5.10
CA GLY A 89 -13.76 -22.31 3.82
C GLY A 89 -14.64 -22.25 2.57
N ARG A 90 -15.93 -21.92 2.70
CA ARG A 90 -16.72 -21.34 1.59
C ARG A 90 -16.40 -19.86 1.39
#